data_AF-A0A543AQD2-F1
#
_entry.id   AF-A0A543AQD2-F1
#
_cell.length_a   1.000
_cell.length_b   1.000
_cell.length_c   1.000
_cell.angle_alpha   90.00
_cell.angle_beta   90.00
_cell.angle_gamma   90.00
#
_symmetry.space_group_name_H-M   'P 1'
#
loop_
_entity.id
_entity.type
_entity.pdbx_description
1 polymer ?
#
loop_
_entity_poly.entity_id
_entity_poly.type
_entity_poly.pdbx_seq_one_letter_code
_entity_poly.pdbx_strand_id
1 'polypeptide(L)'
;MTEVLDKATHEPPRPTTAELVQRAIDQLSRLIRDELALARAELRFKAKRAASGAGLFSGAALFGFFAVGCLVTAAVLALALVLPGWAAALIVAGGLLLIALILALVGRSNVKRASQPLPQEAMDGLKADIAEVRRALNR
;
A
#
# COMPACT_ATOMS: atom_id res chain seq x y z
N MET A 1 35.03 65.96 -10.12
CA MET A 1 33.94 65.69 -9.15
C MET A 1 32.58 65.98 -9.79
N THR A 2 32.31 65.43 -10.96
CA THR A 2 31.07 65.66 -11.73
C THR A 2 30.54 64.37 -12.37
N GLU A 3 31.29 63.27 -12.33
CA GLU A 3 30.86 61.95 -12.82
C GLU A 3 29.95 61.19 -11.82
N VAL A 4 29.80 61.70 -10.60
CA VAL A 4 29.03 61.04 -9.52
C VAL A 4 27.55 61.46 -9.47
N LEU A 5 27.11 62.39 -10.33
CA LEU A 5 25.73 62.92 -10.35
C LEU A 5 24.88 62.46 -11.54
N ASP A 6 25.37 61.52 -12.36
CA ASP A 6 24.59 60.89 -13.46
C ASP A 6 24.23 59.43 -13.14
N LYS A 7 23.91 59.14 -11.88
CA LYS A 7 23.26 57.90 -11.48
C LYS A 7 21.93 58.19 -10.81
N ALA A 8 21.19 59.12 -11.41
CA ALA A 8 19.80 59.36 -11.05
C ALA A 8 18.98 58.13 -11.48
N THR A 9 18.54 57.39 -10.46
CA THR A 9 17.21 56.74 -10.40
C THR A 9 16.74 56.02 -11.66
N HIS A 10 17.44 54.95 -12.06
CA HIS A 10 16.73 53.85 -12.71
C HIS A 10 15.94 53.11 -11.63
N GLU A 11 14.81 53.69 -11.17
CA GLU A 11 13.79 52.87 -10.52
C GLU A 11 13.35 51.85 -11.57
N PRO A 12 13.52 50.54 -11.33
CA PRO A 12 13.06 49.55 -12.27
C PRO A 12 11.55 49.75 -12.47
N PRO A 13 11.06 49.77 -13.73
CA PRO A 13 9.64 49.98 -14.02
C PRO A 13 8.81 49.02 -13.18
N ARG A 14 7.77 49.54 -12.51
CA ARG A 14 6.89 48.74 -11.66
C ARG A 14 6.36 47.57 -12.48
N PRO A 15 6.45 46.33 -11.97
CA PRO A 15 6.05 45.16 -12.72
C PRO A 15 4.59 45.32 -13.16
N THR A 16 4.36 45.08 -14.44
CA THR A 16 3.02 45.16 -15.02
C THR A 16 2.15 44.04 -14.43
N THR A 17 0.83 44.22 -14.41
CA THR A 17 -0.12 43.20 -13.93
C THR A 17 0.06 41.87 -14.67
N ALA A 18 0.45 41.94 -15.96
CA ALA A 18 0.79 40.78 -16.77
C ALA A 18 2.03 40.02 -16.24
N GLU A 19 3.08 40.72 -15.79
CA GLU A 19 4.28 40.08 -15.21
C GLU A 19 4.01 39.43 -13.86
N LEU A 20 3.11 39.99 -13.04
CA LEU A 20 2.72 39.39 -11.76
C LEU A 20 1.93 38.08 -11.97
N VAL A 21 1.01 38.07 -12.94
CA VAL A 21 0.28 36.86 -13.32
C VAL A 21 1.23 35.79 -13.87
N GLN A 22 2.17 36.18 -14.74
CA GLN A 22 3.19 35.26 -15.26
C GLN A 22 4.02 34.63 -14.13
N ARG A 23 4.47 35.45 -13.16
CA ARG A 23 5.23 34.96 -12.00
C ARG A 23 4.42 34.03 -11.11
N ALA A 24 3.14 34.33 -10.86
CA ALA A 24 2.26 33.48 -10.06
C ALA A 24 2.04 32.10 -10.72
N ILE A 25 1.86 32.07 -12.05
CA ILE A 25 1.76 30.82 -12.82
C ILE A 25 3.07 30.02 -12.74
N ASP A 26 4.22 30.68 -12.85
CA ASP A 26 5.53 30.03 -12.71
C ASP A 26 5.77 29.50 -11.29
N GLN A 27 5.33 30.22 -10.26
CA GLN A 27 5.41 29.79 -8.87
C GLN A 27 4.49 28.59 -8.59
N LEU A 28 3.26 28.62 -9.09
CA LEU A 28 2.33 27.49 -8.97
C LEU A 28 2.88 26.25 -9.70
N SER A 29 3.43 26.45 -10.90
CA SER A 29 4.06 25.36 -11.67
C SER A 29 5.26 24.75 -10.94
N ARG A 30 6.06 25.57 -10.25
CA ARG A 30 7.15 25.10 -9.38
C ARG A 30 6.60 24.32 -8.18
N LEU A 31 5.63 24.86 -7.47
CA LEU A 31 5.02 24.22 -6.31
C LEU A 31 4.44 22.83 -6.64
N ILE A 32 3.71 22.72 -7.75
CA ILE A 32 3.16 21.44 -8.21
C ILE A 32 4.27 20.42 -8.49
N ARG A 33 5.38 20.84 -9.12
CA ARG A 33 6.52 19.97 -9.39
C ARG A 33 7.20 19.51 -8.10
N ASP A 34 7.31 20.40 -7.12
CA ASP A 34 7.92 20.11 -5.83
C ASP A 34 7.06 19.13 -5.01
N GLU A 35 5.73 19.33 -4.99
CA GLU A 35 4.79 18.43 -4.31
C GLU A 35 4.80 17.04 -4.95
N LEU A 36 4.87 16.98 -6.29
CA LEU A 36 5.03 15.71 -7.01
C LEU A 36 6.38 15.05 -6.70
N ALA A 37 7.46 15.82 -6.59
CA ALA A 37 8.78 15.29 -6.24
C ALA A 37 8.77 14.72 -4.81
N LEU A 38 8.13 15.43 -3.87
CA LEU A 38 7.95 14.99 -2.49
C LEU A 38 7.10 13.72 -2.41
N ALA A 39 5.93 13.70 -3.05
CA ALA A 39 5.05 12.55 -3.09
C ALA A 39 5.76 11.32 -3.69
N ARG A 40 6.54 11.51 -4.76
CA ARG A 40 7.36 10.43 -5.33
C ARG A 40 8.44 9.95 -4.36
N ALA A 41 9.08 10.83 -3.62
CA ALA A 41 10.08 10.46 -2.62
C ALA A 41 9.45 9.66 -1.47
N GLU A 42 8.29 10.09 -0.95
CA GLU A 42 7.56 9.39 0.10
C GLU A 42 7.05 8.02 -0.38
N LEU A 43 6.51 7.94 -1.60
CA LEU A 43 6.10 6.69 -2.21
C LEU A 43 7.28 5.72 -2.36
N ARG A 44 8.45 6.19 -2.79
CA ARG A 44 9.67 5.36 -2.88
C ARG A 44 10.11 4.88 -1.50
N PHE A 45 10.05 5.73 -0.48
CA PHE A 45 10.39 5.36 0.89
C PHE A 45 9.44 4.29 1.44
N LYS A 46 8.12 4.50 1.30
CA LYS A 46 7.09 3.53 1.66
C LYS A 46 7.24 2.22 0.89
N ALA A 47 7.45 2.30 -0.43
CA ALA A 47 7.66 1.14 -1.28
C ALA A 47 8.91 0.34 -0.90
N LYS A 48 10.04 1.01 -0.61
CA LYS A 48 11.26 0.32 -0.17
C LYS A 48 11.06 -0.40 1.16
N ARG A 49 10.36 0.23 2.12
CA ARG A 49 10.07 -0.38 3.42
C ARG A 49 9.12 -1.56 3.30
N ALA A 50 8.07 -1.43 2.47
CA ALA A 50 7.17 -2.51 2.13
C ALA A 50 7.89 -3.66 1.39
N ALA A 51 8.76 -3.35 0.43
CA ALA A 51 9.52 -4.34 -0.33
C ALA A 51 10.52 -5.11 0.55
N SER A 52 11.22 -4.41 1.46
CA SER A 52 12.11 -5.06 2.42
C SER A 52 11.34 -5.98 3.37
N GLY A 53 10.17 -5.52 3.86
CA GLY A 53 9.27 -6.34 4.67
C GLY A 53 8.77 -7.57 3.92
N ALA A 54 8.31 -7.39 2.67
CA ALA A 54 7.85 -8.48 1.82
C ALA A 54 8.97 -9.49 1.50
N GLY A 55 10.19 -9.01 1.26
CA GLY A 55 11.36 -9.86 1.03
C GLY A 55 11.71 -10.73 2.24
N LEU A 56 11.81 -10.12 3.43
CA LEU A 56 12.07 -10.85 4.67
C LEU A 56 10.95 -11.84 5.01
N PHE A 57 9.69 -11.43 4.83
CA PHE A 57 8.55 -12.30 5.10
C PHE A 57 8.48 -13.48 4.12
N SER A 58 8.82 -13.26 2.84
CA SER A 58 8.91 -14.33 1.84
C SER A 58 10.03 -15.32 2.18
N GLY A 59 11.19 -14.81 2.60
CA GLY A 59 12.29 -15.65 3.08
C GLY A 59 11.88 -16.47 4.31
N ALA A 60 11.28 -15.83 5.32
CA ALA A 60 10.79 -16.50 6.52
C ALA A 60 9.71 -17.55 6.20
N ALA A 61 8.80 -17.26 5.27
CA ALA A 61 7.79 -18.22 4.82
C ALA A 61 8.42 -19.45 4.15
N LEU A 62 9.43 -19.26 3.30
CA LEU A 62 10.14 -20.36 2.64
C LEU A 62 10.89 -21.25 3.64
N PHE A 63 11.70 -20.65 4.51
CA PHE A 63 12.41 -21.40 5.56
C PHE A 63 11.44 -22.05 6.56
N GLY A 64 10.37 -21.35 6.92
CA GLY A 64 9.29 -21.88 7.76
C GLY A 64 8.61 -23.10 7.12
N PHE A 65 8.35 -23.06 5.80
CA PHE A 65 7.79 -24.20 5.07
C PHE A 65 8.68 -25.43 5.15
N PHE A 66 9.99 -25.29 4.89
CA PHE A 66 10.93 -26.40 5.03
C PHE A 66 11.07 -26.88 6.47
N ALA A 67 11.11 -25.98 7.45
CA ALA A 67 11.18 -26.33 8.86
C ALA A 67 9.96 -27.16 9.30
N VAL A 68 8.75 -26.77 8.88
CA VAL A 68 7.52 -27.55 9.10
C VAL A 68 7.63 -28.92 8.44
N GLY A 69 8.11 -29.02 7.19
CA GLY A 69 8.34 -30.30 6.51
C GLY A 69 9.29 -31.23 7.29
N CYS A 70 10.39 -30.68 7.81
CA CYS A 70 11.32 -31.42 8.67
C CYS A 70 10.65 -31.89 9.97
N LEU A 71 9.85 -31.04 10.62
CA LEU A 71 9.12 -31.41 11.85
C LEU A 71 8.07 -32.49 11.59
N VAL A 72 7.33 -32.41 10.48
CA VAL A 72 6.39 -33.45 10.06
C VAL A 72 7.12 -34.77 9.82
N THR A 73 8.25 -34.73 9.12
CA THR A 73 9.09 -35.92 8.88
C THR A 73 9.59 -36.51 10.19
N ALA A 74 10.09 -35.67 11.10
CA ALA A 74 10.54 -36.09 12.42
C ALA A 74 9.41 -36.73 13.25
N ALA A 75 8.20 -36.16 13.22
CA ALA A 75 7.04 -36.72 13.90
C ALA A 75 6.64 -38.10 13.33
N VAL A 76 6.65 -38.26 12.00
CA VAL A 76 6.39 -39.54 11.35
C VAL A 76 7.45 -40.57 11.74
N LEU A 77 8.74 -40.22 11.68
CA LEU A 77 9.83 -41.12 12.07
C LEU A 77 9.77 -41.50 13.55
N ALA A 78 9.45 -40.56 14.43
CA ALA A 78 9.31 -40.82 15.86
C ALA A 78 8.16 -41.81 16.15
N LEU A 79 7.00 -41.64 15.49
CA LEU A 79 5.88 -42.58 15.61
C LEU A 79 6.18 -43.94 14.94
N ALA A 80 6.98 -43.94 13.88
CA ALA A 80 7.40 -45.16 13.20
C ALA A 80 8.33 -46.05 14.06
N LEU A 81 8.86 -45.55 15.19
CA LEU A 81 9.59 -46.37 16.15
C LEU A 81 8.69 -47.38 16.88
N VAL A 82 7.38 -47.10 16.96
CA VAL A 82 6.41 -47.92 17.71
C VAL A 82 5.28 -48.47 16.84
N LEU A 83 5.12 -47.99 15.60
CA LEU A 83 4.07 -48.38 14.65
C LEU A 83 4.64 -48.55 13.24
N PRO A 84 3.94 -49.24 12.32
CA PRO A 84 4.33 -49.26 10.90
C PRO A 84 4.38 -47.85 10.31
N GLY A 85 5.38 -47.56 9.46
CA GLY A 85 5.59 -46.22 8.91
C GLY A 85 4.39 -45.65 8.15
N TRP A 86 3.61 -46.50 7.47
CA TRP A 86 2.39 -46.06 6.79
C TRP A 86 1.30 -45.58 7.77
N ALA A 87 1.16 -46.23 8.92
CA ALA A 87 0.18 -45.85 9.94
C ALA A 87 0.61 -44.55 10.64
N ALA A 88 1.90 -44.42 10.95
CA ALA A 88 2.49 -43.19 11.48
C ALA A 88 2.24 -41.99 10.54
N ALA A 89 2.50 -42.17 9.24
CA ALA A 89 2.26 -41.13 8.24
C ALA A 89 0.78 -40.72 8.16
N LEU A 90 -0.16 -41.67 8.19
CA LEU A 90 -1.60 -41.38 8.17
C LEU A 90 -2.08 -40.63 9.42
N ILE A 91 -1.57 -40.98 10.61
CA ILE A 91 -1.92 -40.31 11.85
C ILE A 91 -1.47 -38.84 11.82
N VAL A 92 -0.22 -38.59 11.43
CA VAL A 92 0.31 -37.23 11.32
C VAL A 92 -0.44 -36.44 10.25
N ALA A 93 -0.70 -37.04 9.09
CA ALA A 93 -1.48 -36.40 8.03
C ALA A 93 -2.91 -36.06 8.49
N GLY A 94 -3.57 -36.96 9.21
CA GLY A 94 -4.90 -36.71 9.79
C GLY A 94 -4.88 -35.53 10.76
N GLY A 95 -3.88 -35.46 11.66
CA GLY A 95 -3.71 -34.33 12.57
C GLY A 95 -3.50 -33.00 11.83
N LEU A 96 -2.65 -32.99 10.79
CA LEU A 96 -2.43 -31.80 9.96
C LEU A 96 -3.68 -31.36 9.21
N LEU A 97 -4.48 -32.29 8.70
CA LEU A 97 -5.75 -31.99 8.02
C LEU A 97 -6.78 -31.37 8.99
N LEU A 98 -6.85 -31.86 10.23
CA LEU A 98 -7.70 -31.26 11.26
C LEU A 98 -7.28 -29.83 11.58
N ILE A 99 -5.98 -29.60 11.77
CA ILE A 99 -5.42 -28.26 11.99
C ILE A 99 -5.73 -27.35 10.79
N ALA A 100 -5.49 -27.82 9.56
CA ALA A 100 -5.77 -27.08 8.34
C ALA A 100 -7.26 -26.73 8.19
N LEU A 101 -8.17 -27.66 8.53
CA LEU A 101 -9.61 -27.41 8.53
C LEU A 101 -9.99 -26.29 9.51
N ILE A 102 -9.47 -26.32 10.73
CA ILE A 102 -9.72 -25.27 11.74
C ILE A 102 -9.21 -23.91 11.23
N LEU A 103 -7.97 -23.87 10.75
CA LEU A 103 -7.37 -22.65 10.17
C LEU A 103 -8.19 -22.11 8.99
N ALA A 104 -8.67 -22.98 8.10
CA ALA A 104 -9.51 -22.60 6.96
C ALA A 104 -10.85 -22.01 7.41
N LEU A 105 -11.49 -22.60 8.44
CA LEU A 105 -12.75 -22.10 8.99
C LEU A 105 -12.57 -20.74 9.68
N VAL A 106 -11.52 -20.59 10.49
CA VAL A 106 -11.17 -19.31 11.14
C VAL A 106 -10.81 -18.25 10.12
N GLY A 107 -9.97 -18.59 9.14
CA GLY A 107 -9.59 -17.70 8.04
C GLY A 107 -10.79 -17.23 7.24
N ARG A 108 -11.71 -18.14 6.91
CA ARG A 108 -12.97 -17.80 6.24
C ARG A 108 -13.82 -16.82 7.06
N SER A 109 -13.89 -16.99 8.38
CA SER A 109 -14.60 -16.06 9.27
C SER A 109 -13.97 -14.66 9.24
N ASN A 110 -12.64 -14.59 9.31
CA ASN A 110 -11.91 -13.31 9.29
C ASN A 110 -12.05 -12.59 7.94
N VAL A 111 -11.93 -13.32 6.83
CA VAL A 111 -12.15 -12.75 5.48
C VAL A 111 -13.57 -12.24 5.34
N LYS A 112 -14.58 -13.01 5.77
CA LYS A 112 -15.99 -12.58 5.76
C LYS A 112 -16.24 -11.30 6.57
N ARG A 113 -15.55 -11.14 7.70
CA ARG A 113 -15.65 -9.93 8.54
C ARG A 113 -14.97 -8.73 7.88
N ALA A 114 -13.78 -8.93 7.31
CA ALA A 114 -13.06 -7.89 6.58
C ALA A 114 -13.72 -7.51 5.25
N SER A 115 -14.51 -8.41 4.67
CA SER A 115 -15.27 -8.22 3.44
C SER A 115 -16.74 -7.88 3.69
N GLN A 116 -17.13 -7.46 4.90
CA GLN A 116 -18.48 -6.93 5.10
C GLN A 116 -18.69 -5.79 4.09
N PRO A 117 -19.72 -5.88 3.22
CA PRO A 117 -19.97 -4.84 2.23
C PRO A 117 -20.09 -3.51 2.95
N LEU A 118 -19.50 -2.46 2.36
CA LEU A 118 -19.65 -1.07 2.82
C LEU A 118 -21.13 -0.83 3.21
N PRO A 119 -21.41 -0.10 4.31
CA PRO A 119 -22.77 0.13 4.79
C PRO A 119 -23.68 0.51 3.62
N GLN A 120 -24.89 -0.07 3.56
CA GLN A 120 -25.84 0.21 2.47
C GLN A 120 -26.05 1.72 2.28
N GLU A 121 -26.03 2.49 3.37
CA GLU A 121 -26.06 3.95 3.37
C GLU A 121 -24.91 4.60 2.58
N ALA A 122 -23.70 4.06 2.65
CA ALA A 122 -22.55 4.55 1.88
C ALA A 122 -22.69 4.23 0.38
N MET A 123 -23.33 3.11 0.04
CA MET A 123 -23.64 2.79 -1.37
C MET A 123 -24.78 3.65 -1.91
N ASP A 124 -25.78 3.97 -1.09
CA ASP A 124 -26.92 4.79 -1.48
C ASP A 124 -26.55 6.28 -1.58
N GLY A 125 -25.66 6.77 -0.71
CA GLY A 125 -25.05 8.10 -0.83
C GLY A 125 -24.26 8.25 -2.13
N LEU A 126 -23.41 7.27 -2.48
CA LEU A 126 -22.64 7.30 -3.73
C LEU A 126 -23.55 7.25 -4.98
N LYS A 127 -24.66 6.52 -4.93
CA LYS A 127 -25.65 6.51 -6.03
C LYS A 127 -26.38 7.85 -6.14
N ALA A 128 -26.70 8.49 -5.01
CA ALA A 128 -27.31 9.82 -4.99
C ALA A 128 -26.35 10.86 -5.59
N ASP A 129 -25.06 10.82 -5.20
CA ASP A 129 -24.03 11.73 -5.73
C ASP A 129 -23.82 11.55 -7.25
N ILE A 130 -23.79 10.30 -7.73
CA ILE A 130 -23.69 10.01 -9.17
C ILE A 130 -24.95 10.48 -9.91
N ALA A 131 -26.14 10.33 -9.31
CA ALA A 131 -27.39 10.79 -9.90
C ALA A 131 -27.44 12.33 -9.99
N GLU A 132 -26.92 13.03 -8.99
CA GLU A 132 -26.82 14.49 -8.95
C GLU A 132 -25.88 15.01 -10.05
N VAL A 133 -24.67 14.43 -10.17
CA VAL A 133 -23.70 14.76 -11.22
C VAL A 133 -24.28 14.50 -12.61
N ARG A 134 -24.98 13.38 -12.80
CA ARG A 134 -25.62 13.04 -14.08
C ARG A 134 -26.76 14.01 -14.42
N ARG A 135 -27.51 14.49 -13.44
CA ARG A 135 -28.54 15.53 -13.64
C ARG A 135 -27.93 16.89 -13.97
N ALA A 136 -26.82 17.25 -13.34
CA ALA A 136 -26.11 18.51 -13.60
C ALA A 136 -25.50 18.55 -15.01
N LEU A 137 -25.08 17.41 -15.55
CA LEU A 137 -24.56 17.29 -16.93
C LEU A 137 -25.66 17.25 -18.00
N ASN A 138 -26.91 16.97 -17.62
CA ASN A 138 -28.04 16.83 -18.55
C ASN A 138 -29.02 18.02 -18.47
N ARG A 139 -28.56 19.14 -17.90
CA ARG A 139 -29.16 20.48 -17.95
C ARG A 139 -28.31 21.38 -18.84
#